data_AF-A0A5Q4GGA7-F1
#
_entry.id   AF-A0A5Q4GGA7-F1
#
_cell.length_a   1.000
_cell.length_b   1.000
_cell.length_c   1.000
_cell.angle_alpha   90.00
_cell.angle_beta   90.00
_cell.angle_gamma   90.00
#
_symmetry.space_group_name_H-M   'P 1'
#
loop_
_entity.id
_entity.type
_entity.pdbx_description
1 polymer ?
#
loop_
_entity_poly.entity_id
_entity_poly.type
_entity_poly.pdbx_seq_one_letter_code
_entity_poly.pdbx_strand_id
1 'polypeptide(L)'
;MTDNLPASAQYDRGVLPAGFHDLLEDLKARIRVAQTRAILAANAELVRLYWDIGRLIDQRKQREGWGSGVIPRLARELRNELPEVKGFSERNIKLMVQFAQEYPAGIGDRDLIGQPAVAQMQAGGKGHPVVAQIPWAHNVLLMQRVKDLSVRAWYMQQTLANGWSRNVLAMMIDADAHRRQGQAVSNFEQLLPSPQSDLAQQTLKDPYIFDFLTLEEPFHERELETGLIRHLEKFLLELGQGFAFVGRQYAISVGDDDFYLDLLFYHLQLRAFVVIDLKKGKFKPEYAGKLNFYCNVVDDQLRNPTDQPTIGLILCQTKDRVLAEYALRGIDKPIGVSSYELTRALPASLKSALPTVEEIEAELAAVEPAADEPEVLEDRSPKKPIRKKRKSPRSPEEA
;
A
#
# COMPACT_ATOMS: atom_id res chain seq x y z
N MET A 1 -30.43 -63.27 13.71
CA MET A 1 -30.97 -61.99 13.20
C MET A 1 -29.79 -61.13 12.83
N THR A 2 -29.59 -60.98 11.53
CA THR A 2 -28.58 -60.17 10.86
C THR A 2 -28.88 -58.70 11.10
N ASP A 3 -28.01 -58.00 11.82
CA ASP A 3 -28.05 -56.54 11.86
C ASP A 3 -26.89 -55.99 11.03
N ASN A 4 -27.30 -55.33 9.96
CA ASN A 4 -26.53 -55.02 8.77
C ASN A 4 -25.99 -53.59 8.94
N LEU A 5 -24.84 -53.44 9.61
CA LEU A 5 -24.08 -52.19 9.60
C LEU A 5 -23.39 -52.06 8.23
N PRO A 6 -23.68 -51.03 7.42
CA PRO A 6 -23.00 -50.87 6.14
C PRO A 6 -21.52 -50.57 6.40
N ALA A 7 -20.69 -51.31 5.67
CA ALA A 7 -19.25 -51.23 5.67
C ALA A 7 -18.78 -49.78 5.62
N SER A 8 -17.95 -49.40 6.59
CA SER A 8 -17.15 -48.19 6.58
C SER A 8 -16.46 -48.07 5.22
N ALA A 9 -16.86 -47.07 4.43
CA ALA A 9 -16.17 -46.69 3.21
C ALA A 9 -14.73 -46.31 3.57
N GLN A 10 -13.82 -47.28 3.41
CA GLN A 10 -12.39 -47.06 3.44
C GLN A 10 -12.08 -46.15 2.25
N TYR A 11 -11.94 -44.85 2.51
CA TYR A 11 -11.37 -43.93 1.53
C TYR A 11 -9.93 -44.38 1.25
N ASP A 12 -9.72 -44.83 0.02
CA ASP A 12 -8.42 -45.25 -0.51
C ASP A 12 -7.42 -44.07 -0.42
N ARG A 13 -6.25 -44.30 0.16
CA ARG A 13 -5.27 -43.26 0.57
C ARG A 13 -4.49 -42.62 -0.60
N GLY A 14 -5.12 -42.43 -1.76
CA GLY A 14 -4.43 -41.89 -2.93
C GLY A 14 -5.30 -41.15 -3.94
N VAL A 15 -6.62 -41.39 -3.98
CA VAL A 15 -7.50 -40.78 -4.98
C VAL A 15 -8.52 -39.91 -4.27
N LEU A 16 -8.33 -38.59 -4.36
CA LEU A 16 -9.30 -37.63 -3.86
C LEU A 16 -10.64 -37.82 -4.61
N PRO A 17 -11.79 -37.78 -3.91
CA PRO A 17 -13.09 -37.88 -4.56
C PRO A 17 -13.26 -36.80 -5.62
N ALA A 18 -14.00 -37.12 -6.69
CA ALA A 18 -14.35 -36.13 -7.70
C ALA A 18 -15.03 -34.91 -7.04
N GLY A 19 -14.54 -33.70 -7.34
CA GLY A 19 -15.01 -32.45 -6.74
C GLY A 19 -14.45 -32.09 -5.35
N PHE A 20 -13.54 -32.90 -4.78
CA PHE A 20 -12.92 -32.57 -3.49
C PHE A 20 -12.12 -31.26 -3.52
N HIS A 21 -11.39 -30.99 -4.61
CA HIS A 21 -10.61 -29.78 -4.73
C HIS A 21 -11.50 -28.54 -4.83
N ASP A 22 -12.59 -28.62 -5.60
CA ASP A 22 -13.59 -27.55 -5.73
C ASP A 22 -14.26 -27.27 -4.37
N LEU A 23 -14.67 -28.33 -3.66
CA LEU A 23 -15.20 -28.21 -2.30
C LEU A 23 -14.19 -27.56 -1.34
N LEU A 24 -12.91 -27.94 -1.43
CA LEU A 24 -11.85 -27.38 -0.58
C LEU A 24 -11.62 -25.89 -0.86
N GLU A 25 -11.60 -25.47 -2.13
CA GLU A 25 -11.47 -24.06 -2.51
C GLU A 25 -12.71 -23.24 -2.08
N ASP A 26 -13.91 -23.78 -2.24
CA ASP A 26 -15.15 -23.18 -1.75
C ASP A 26 -15.13 -22.99 -0.23
N LEU A 27 -14.69 -24.02 0.51
CA LEU A 27 -14.56 -23.95 1.96
C LEU A 27 -13.51 -22.92 2.38
N LYS A 28 -12.34 -22.89 1.74
CA LYS A 28 -11.30 -21.87 2.00
C LYS A 28 -11.82 -20.46 1.74
N ALA A 29 -12.55 -20.25 0.65
CA ALA A 29 -13.15 -18.95 0.33
C ALA A 29 -14.16 -18.53 1.40
N ARG A 30 -15.06 -19.43 1.82
CA ARG A 30 -16.04 -19.17 2.89
C ARG A 30 -15.37 -18.86 4.23
N ILE A 31 -14.33 -19.61 4.61
CA ILE A 31 -13.55 -19.37 5.83
C ILE A 31 -12.89 -17.99 5.78
N ARG A 32 -12.22 -17.65 4.67
CA ARG A 32 -11.57 -16.33 4.50
C ARG A 32 -12.58 -15.19 4.61
N VAL A 33 -13.72 -15.30 3.93
CA VAL A 33 -14.80 -14.30 4.00
C VAL A 33 -15.33 -14.15 5.43
N ALA A 34 -15.54 -15.26 6.15
CA ALA A 34 -15.99 -15.23 7.54
C ALA A 34 -14.95 -14.57 8.46
N GLN A 35 -13.67 -14.88 8.30
CA GLN A 35 -12.57 -14.27 9.05
C GLN A 35 -12.47 -12.76 8.78
N THR A 36 -12.53 -12.33 7.51
CA THR A 36 -12.54 -10.91 7.14
C THR A 36 -13.72 -10.18 7.78
N ARG A 37 -14.92 -10.75 7.73
CA ARG A 37 -16.10 -10.17 8.40
C ARG A 37 -15.91 -10.04 9.91
N ALA A 38 -15.34 -11.05 10.55
CA ALA A 38 -15.07 -11.02 11.99
C ALA A 38 -14.08 -9.91 12.35
N ILE A 39 -13.00 -9.75 11.58
CA ILE A 39 -11.99 -8.70 11.77
C ILE A 39 -12.62 -7.31 11.60
N LEU A 40 -13.41 -7.10 10.54
CA LEU A 40 -14.07 -5.81 10.28
C LEU A 40 -15.08 -5.47 11.38
N ALA A 41 -15.85 -6.45 11.86
CA ALA A 41 -16.78 -6.26 12.97
C ALA A 41 -16.04 -5.90 14.27
N ALA A 42 -14.98 -6.63 14.61
CA ALA A 42 -14.15 -6.34 15.78
C ALA A 42 -13.50 -4.95 15.70
N ASN A 43 -13.06 -4.53 14.51
CA ASN A 43 -12.52 -3.20 14.29
C ASN A 43 -13.57 -2.10 14.52
N ALA A 44 -14.77 -2.28 13.96
CA ALA A 44 -15.86 -1.32 14.13
C ALA A 44 -16.22 -1.14 15.61
N GLU A 45 -16.33 -2.23 16.36
CA GLU A 45 -16.58 -2.19 17.81
C GLU A 45 -15.43 -1.51 18.58
N LEU A 46 -14.18 -1.78 18.22
CA LEU A 46 -13.03 -1.12 18.85
C LEU A 46 -13.04 0.39 18.62
N VAL A 47 -13.32 0.83 17.39
CA VAL A 47 -13.38 2.25 17.04
C VAL A 47 -14.55 2.95 17.76
N ARG A 48 -15.69 2.28 17.91
CA ARG A 48 -16.83 2.77 18.72
C ARG A 48 -16.48 2.90 20.19
N LEU A 49 -15.88 1.87 20.77
CA LEU A 49 -15.41 1.89 22.16
C LEU A 49 -14.49 3.08 22.41
N TYR A 50 -13.53 3.32 21.52
CA TYR A 50 -12.62 4.45 21.62
C TYR A 50 -13.33 5.81 21.51
N TRP A 51 -14.33 5.93 20.64
CA TRP A 51 -15.17 7.12 20.57
C TRP A 51 -15.99 7.33 21.86
N ASP A 52 -16.62 6.29 22.37
CA ASP A 52 -17.43 6.34 23.61
C ASP A 52 -16.59 6.73 24.82
N ILE A 53 -15.39 6.16 24.96
CA ILE A 53 -14.44 6.52 26.03
C ILE A 53 -14.04 7.99 25.91
N GLY A 54 -13.69 8.43 24.71
CA GLY A 54 -13.34 9.83 24.45
C GLY A 54 -14.47 10.78 24.84
N ARG A 55 -15.70 10.46 24.42
CA ARG A 55 -16.90 11.22 24.71
C ARG A 55 -17.20 11.29 26.20
N LEU A 56 -17.09 10.16 26.90
CA LEU A 56 -17.34 10.09 28.34
C LEU A 56 -16.35 10.96 29.12
N ILE A 57 -15.07 10.91 28.77
CA ILE A 57 -14.03 11.72 29.41
C ILE A 57 -14.25 13.21 29.12
N ASP A 58 -14.56 13.58 27.88
CA ASP A 58 -14.81 14.97 27.50
C ASP A 58 -16.01 15.56 28.23
N GLN A 59 -17.13 14.82 28.30
CA GLN A 59 -18.34 15.24 29.01
C GLN A 59 -18.09 15.44 30.52
N ARG A 60 -17.40 14.50 31.17
CA ARG A 60 -17.09 14.64 32.61
C ARG A 60 -16.11 15.78 32.87
N LYS A 61 -15.12 15.97 32.00
CA LYS A 61 -14.20 17.09 32.11
C LYS A 61 -14.92 18.44 32.04
N GLN A 62 -15.89 18.59 31.15
CA GLN A 62 -16.69 19.82 31.01
C GLN A 62 -17.63 20.05 32.20
N ARG A 63 -18.25 18.99 32.75
CA ARG A 63 -19.22 19.10 33.86
C ARG A 63 -18.57 19.25 35.23
N GLU A 64 -17.48 18.53 35.48
CA GLU A 64 -16.88 18.38 36.80
C GLU A 64 -15.55 19.14 36.95
N GLY A 65 -15.08 19.80 35.89
CA GLY A 65 -13.87 20.63 35.95
C GLY A 65 -12.57 19.84 36.12
N TRP A 66 -12.51 18.61 35.61
CA TRP A 66 -11.35 17.73 35.78
C TRP A 66 -10.05 18.34 35.23
N GLY A 67 -9.02 18.36 36.07
CA GLY A 67 -7.68 18.84 35.73
C GLY A 67 -6.88 17.89 34.81
N SER A 68 -5.70 18.33 34.37
CA SER A 68 -4.83 17.61 33.43
C SER A 68 -4.32 16.24 33.94
N GLY A 69 -4.37 16.00 35.25
CA GLY A 69 -3.91 14.75 35.88
C GLY A 69 -4.85 13.54 35.74
N VAL A 70 -6.07 13.72 35.25
CA VAL A 70 -7.05 12.62 35.17
C VAL A 70 -6.67 11.58 34.11
N ILE A 71 -6.25 12.00 32.92
CA ILE A 71 -5.88 11.07 31.84
C ILE A 71 -4.66 10.21 32.22
N PRO A 72 -3.55 10.77 32.75
CA PRO A 72 -2.43 9.96 33.26
C PRO A 72 -2.87 8.93 34.31
N ARG A 73 -3.75 9.32 35.24
CA ARG A 73 -4.26 8.40 36.26
C ARG A 73 -5.09 7.29 35.63
N LEU A 74 -6.06 7.62 34.77
CA LEU A 74 -6.88 6.62 34.06
C LEU A 74 -6.02 5.63 33.27
N ALA A 75 -5.01 6.11 32.54
CA ALA A 75 -4.10 5.25 31.77
C ALA A 75 -3.30 4.27 32.65
N ARG A 76 -2.98 4.67 33.88
CA ARG A 76 -2.30 3.81 34.86
C ARG A 76 -3.26 2.81 35.48
N GLU A 77 -4.41 3.26 35.98
CA GLU A 77 -5.39 2.37 36.62
C GLU A 77 -5.91 1.33 35.61
N LEU A 78 -6.25 1.72 34.37
CA LEU A 78 -6.69 0.77 33.33
C LEU A 78 -5.65 -0.29 33.01
N ARG A 79 -4.35 0.06 33.06
CA ARG A 79 -3.28 -0.90 32.81
C ARG A 79 -3.11 -1.90 33.97
N ASN A 80 -3.38 -1.46 35.19
CA ASN A 80 -3.27 -2.30 36.39
C ASN A 80 -4.48 -3.24 36.50
N GLU A 81 -5.67 -2.72 36.24
CA GLU A 81 -6.94 -3.46 36.37
C GLU A 81 -7.22 -4.37 35.16
N LEU A 82 -6.73 -4.00 33.96
CA LEU A 82 -6.93 -4.74 32.70
C LEU A 82 -5.59 -4.97 31.96
N PRO A 83 -4.63 -5.71 32.54
CA PRO A 83 -3.28 -5.85 32.00
C PRO A 83 -3.22 -6.57 30.65
N GLU A 84 -4.18 -7.45 30.36
CA GLU A 84 -4.31 -8.15 29.09
C GLU A 84 -4.81 -7.26 27.94
N VAL A 85 -5.43 -6.11 28.26
CA VAL A 85 -6.05 -5.22 27.28
C VAL A 85 -5.11 -4.08 26.90
N LYS A 86 -4.63 -4.11 25.65
CA LYS A 86 -3.73 -3.09 25.09
C LYS A 86 -4.52 -1.92 24.50
N GLY A 87 -3.85 -0.77 24.34
CA GLY A 87 -4.42 0.41 23.67
C GLY A 87 -4.84 1.55 24.60
N PHE A 88 -4.65 1.43 25.92
CA PHE A 88 -5.04 2.46 26.90
C PHE A 88 -3.87 3.29 27.43
N SER A 89 -2.88 3.59 26.59
CA SER A 89 -1.82 4.53 26.96
C SER A 89 -2.37 5.95 27.12
N GLU A 90 -1.70 6.79 27.91
CA GLU A 90 -2.09 8.19 28.10
C GLU A 90 -2.25 8.91 26.74
N ARG A 91 -1.30 8.69 25.83
CA ARG A 91 -1.35 9.23 24.46
C ARG A 91 -2.60 8.77 23.73
N ASN A 92 -2.95 7.48 23.80
CA ASN A 92 -4.09 6.97 23.05
C ASN A 92 -5.42 7.46 23.64
N ILE A 93 -5.54 7.57 24.97
CA ILE A 93 -6.74 8.14 25.60
C ILE A 93 -6.93 9.62 25.21
N LYS A 94 -5.84 10.40 25.11
CA LYS A 94 -5.93 11.77 24.55
C LYS A 94 -6.45 11.77 23.11
N LEU A 95 -6.00 10.81 22.27
CA LEU A 95 -6.49 10.66 20.91
C LEU A 95 -7.97 10.24 20.86
N MET A 96 -8.43 9.38 21.78
CA MET A 96 -9.85 9.02 21.93
C MET A 96 -10.71 10.26 22.21
N VAL A 97 -10.26 11.11 23.15
CA VAL A 97 -10.95 12.38 23.47
C VAL A 97 -11.01 13.30 22.25
N GLN A 98 -9.88 13.51 21.57
CA GLN A 98 -9.84 14.31 20.34
C GLN A 98 -10.78 13.73 19.27
N PHE A 99 -10.77 12.41 19.11
CA PHE A 99 -11.61 11.72 18.14
C PHE A 99 -13.10 11.92 18.43
N ALA A 100 -13.53 11.84 19.69
CA ALA A 100 -14.90 12.13 20.07
C ALA A 100 -15.31 13.59 19.80
N GLN A 101 -14.40 14.53 20.01
CA GLN A 101 -14.61 15.96 19.74
C GLN A 101 -14.72 16.25 18.23
N GLU A 102 -13.93 15.58 17.40
CA GLU A 102 -13.98 15.73 15.94
C GLU A 102 -15.20 15.05 15.30
N TYR A 103 -15.81 14.07 15.97
CA TYR A 103 -17.03 13.37 15.52
C TYR A 103 -18.17 13.43 16.55
N PRO A 104 -18.72 14.63 16.87
CA PRO A 104 -19.66 14.80 17.98
C PRO A 104 -21.03 14.12 17.76
N ALA A 105 -21.41 13.91 16.50
CA ALA A 105 -22.66 13.27 16.11
C ALA A 105 -22.65 11.73 16.25
N GLY A 106 -21.51 11.14 16.64
CA GLY A 106 -21.36 9.68 16.76
C GLY A 106 -20.83 9.00 15.50
N ILE A 107 -20.51 7.71 15.67
CA ILE A 107 -20.06 6.83 14.60
C ILE A 107 -21.27 5.96 14.22
N GLY A 108 -21.95 6.36 13.14
CA GLY A 108 -23.23 5.77 12.73
C GLY A 108 -23.14 4.25 12.59
N ASP A 109 -24.17 3.58 13.10
CA ASP A 109 -24.37 2.14 12.97
C ASP A 109 -25.43 1.91 11.90
N ARG A 110 -25.13 1.06 10.91
CA ARG A 110 -26.05 0.56 9.86
C ARG A 110 -26.46 1.53 8.76
N ASP A 111 -25.78 1.34 7.63
CA ASP A 111 -26.31 1.05 6.30
C ASP A 111 -25.33 1.63 5.32
N LEU A 112 -24.70 0.80 4.47
CA LEU A 112 -24.11 1.16 3.17
C LEU A 112 -23.29 -0.01 2.63
N ILE A 113 -23.98 -1.06 2.17
CA ILE A 113 -23.43 -1.97 1.15
C ILE A 113 -23.81 -1.42 -0.26
N GLY A 114 -24.34 -0.20 -0.41
CA GLY A 114 -24.95 0.19 -1.69
C GLY A 114 -25.10 1.65 -2.09
N GLN A 115 -24.47 2.66 -1.45
CA GLN A 115 -24.43 4.02 -2.02
C GLN A 115 -23.08 4.72 -1.79
N PRO A 116 -22.65 5.59 -2.72
CA PRO A 116 -21.48 6.44 -2.51
C PRO A 116 -21.74 7.41 -1.36
N ALA A 117 -20.86 7.40 -0.36
CA ALA A 117 -20.96 8.20 0.85
C ALA A 117 -20.89 9.73 0.63
N VAL A 118 -20.69 10.18 -0.62
CA VAL A 118 -20.83 11.58 -1.04
C VAL A 118 -22.28 12.08 -0.89
N ALA A 119 -23.28 11.23 -1.13
CA ALA A 119 -24.69 11.60 -1.01
C ALA A 119 -25.14 11.74 0.47
N GLN A 120 -24.52 10.99 1.38
CA GLN A 120 -24.84 11.07 2.81
C GLN A 120 -24.25 12.30 3.51
N MET A 121 -23.18 12.88 2.96
CA MET A 121 -22.60 14.12 3.48
C MET A 121 -23.51 15.35 3.27
N GLN A 122 -24.44 15.30 2.30
CA GLN A 122 -25.38 16.40 2.04
C GLN A 122 -26.67 16.32 2.88
N ALA A 123 -26.96 15.17 3.49
CA ALA A 123 -28.24 14.88 4.14
C ALA A 123 -28.21 15.02 5.68
N GLY A 124 -27.41 15.94 6.23
CA GLY A 124 -27.68 16.61 7.52
C GLY A 124 -27.89 15.78 8.81
N GLY A 125 -27.70 14.46 8.84
CA GLY A 125 -27.94 13.69 10.05
C GLY A 125 -27.51 12.23 10.02
N LYS A 126 -26.84 11.83 11.11
CA LYS A 126 -26.48 10.47 11.55
C LYS A 126 -25.11 9.93 11.09
N GLY A 127 -24.06 10.38 11.81
CA GLY A 127 -22.73 9.74 11.90
C GLY A 127 -21.92 9.61 10.60
N HIS A 128 -20.61 9.37 10.71
CA HIS A 128 -19.78 9.03 9.54
C HIS A 128 -19.57 7.50 9.48
N PRO A 129 -20.38 6.74 8.73
CA PRO A 129 -20.35 5.27 8.76
C PRO A 129 -19.02 4.65 8.29
N VAL A 130 -18.23 5.40 7.50
CA VAL A 130 -16.93 4.98 6.97
C VAL A 130 -15.83 4.98 8.05
N VAL A 131 -16.00 5.78 9.11
CA VAL A 131 -15.01 5.94 10.19
C VAL A 131 -14.78 4.64 10.96
N ALA A 132 -15.85 3.89 11.27
CA ALA A 132 -15.76 2.58 11.93
C ALA A 132 -15.20 1.46 11.02
N GLN A 133 -15.20 1.66 9.70
CA GLN A 133 -14.81 0.63 8.74
C GLN A 133 -13.30 0.58 8.49
N ILE A 134 -12.57 1.64 8.83
CA ILE A 134 -11.10 1.66 8.73
C ILE A 134 -10.44 1.44 10.10
N PRO A 135 -9.20 0.92 10.15
CA PRO A 135 -8.50 0.68 11.41
C PRO A 135 -8.26 1.95 12.24
N TRP A 136 -8.21 1.81 13.57
CA TRP A 136 -7.95 2.93 14.49
C TRP A 136 -6.71 3.75 14.11
N ALA A 137 -5.62 3.08 13.70
CA ALA A 137 -4.39 3.77 13.34
C ALA A 137 -4.53 4.64 12.06
N HIS A 138 -5.41 4.26 11.13
CA HIS A 138 -5.76 5.07 9.96
C HIS A 138 -6.60 6.27 10.36
N ASN A 139 -7.58 6.09 11.25
CA ASN A 139 -8.36 7.19 11.83
C ASN A 139 -7.46 8.23 12.52
N VAL A 140 -6.50 7.77 13.34
CA VAL A 140 -5.52 8.65 14.01
C VAL A 140 -4.66 9.41 13.00
N LEU A 141 -4.15 8.72 11.98
CA LEU A 141 -3.34 9.34 10.92
C LEU A 141 -4.10 10.46 10.21
N LEU A 142 -5.34 10.17 9.81
CA LEU A 142 -6.24 11.10 9.14
C LEU A 142 -6.61 12.30 10.01
N MET A 143 -6.94 12.06 11.28
CA MET A 143 -7.23 13.12 12.26
C MET A 143 -6.04 14.08 12.45
N GLN A 144 -4.82 13.52 12.44
CA GLN A 144 -3.60 14.29 12.62
C GLN A 144 -3.24 15.11 11.38
N ARG A 145 -3.30 14.50 10.18
CA ARG A 145 -2.78 15.09 8.94
C ARG A 145 -3.83 15.78 8.06
N VAL A 146 -5.09 15.41 8.14
CA VAL A 146 -6.16 15.93 7.26
C VAL A 146 -7.22 16.61 8.11
N LYS A 147 -7.18 17.94 8.19
CA LYS A 147 -8.10 18.73 9.05
C LYS A 147 -9.49 18.91 8.47
N ASP A 148 -9.58 19.00 7.14
CA ASP A 148 -10.87 19.08 6.45
C ASP A 148 -11.59 17.72 6.51
N LEU A 149 -12.80 17.70 7.08
CA LEU A 149 -13.59 16.48 7.26
C LEU A 149 -14.05 15.87 5.92
N SER A 150 -14.30 16.69 4.90
CA SER A 150 -14.73 16.22 3.57
C SER A 150 -13.57 15.52 2.85
N VAL A 151 -12.38 16.13 2.86
CA VAL A 151 -11.15 15.52 2.31
C VAL A 151 -10.79 14.27 3.09
N ARG A 152 -10.96 14.30 4.41
CA ARG A 152 -10.73 13.13 5.26
C ARG A 152 -11.67 11.98 4.88
N ALA A 153 -12.97 12.25 4.72
CA ALA A 153 -13.95 11.26 4.29
C ALA A 153 -13.60 10.64 2.93
N TRP A 154 -13.08 11.44 1.99
CA TRP A 154 -12.56 10.94 0.72
C TRP A 154 -11.43 9.92 0.93
N TYR A 155 -10.40 10.25 1.73
CA TYR A 155 -9.31 9.31 2.02
C TYR A 155 -9.78 8.04 2.74
N MET A 156 -10.79 8.13 3.60
CA MET A 156 -11.39 6.95 4.24
C MET A 156 -12.06 6.04 3.21
N GLN A 157 -12.83 6.61 2.28
CA GLN A 157 -13.47 5.86 1.21
C GLN A 157 -12.44 5.19 0.30
N GLN A 158 -11.39 5.92 -0.08
CA GLN A 158 -10.31 5.37 -0.90
C GLN A 158 -9.52 4.28 -0.16
N THR A 159 -9.34 4.41 1.16
CA THR A 159 -8.71 3.38 1.98
C THR A 159 -9.51 2.07 1.95
N LEU A 160 -10.83 2.15 2.04
CA LEU A 160 -11.70 0.97 1.95
C LEU A 160 -11.71 0.37 0.54
N ALA A 161 -11.82 1.22 -0.48
CA ALA A 161 -11.87 0.77 -1.87
C ALA A 161 -10.57 0.09 -2.29
N ASN A 162 -9.42 0.68 -1.97
CA ASN A 162 -8.11 0.22 -2.42
C ASN A 162 -7.39 -0.67 -1.40
N GLY A 163 -7.98 -0.90 -0.22
CA GLY A 163 -7.35 -1.67 0.86
C GLY A 163 -6.04 -1.06 1.37
N TRP A 164 -5.93 0.28 1.39
CA TRP A 164 -4.68 0.94 1.75
C TRP A 164 -4.23 0.59 3.16
N SER A 165 -3.00 0.10 3.29
CA SER A 165 -2.34 0.00 4.60
C SER A 165 -2.11 1.41 5.17
N ARG A 166 -1.81 1.51 6.47
CA ARG A 166 -1.55 2.80 7.12
C ARG A 166 -0.43 3.58 6.43
N ASN A 167 0.63 2.88 6.00
CA ASN A 167 1.77 3.50 5.33
C ASN A 167 1.39 3.99 3.94
N VAL A 168 0.60 3.20 3.20
CA VAL A 168 0.09 3.61 1.88
C VAL A 168 -0.83 4.81 2.01
N LEU A 169 -1.73 4.82 2.99
CA LEU A 169 -2.57 5.99 3.28
C LEU A 169 -1.72 7.22 3.61
N ALA A 170 -0.65 7.08 4.40
CA ALA A 170 0.25 8.19 4.69
C ALA A 170 0.90 8.73 3.41
N MET A 171 1.40 7.85 2.53
CA MET A 171 1.95 8.24 1.23
C MET A 171 0.90 8.96 0.36
N MET A 172 -0.35 8.47 0.31
CA MET A 172 -1.42 9.08 -0.47
C MET A 172 -1.85 10.45 0.06
N ILE A 173 -1.74 10.67 1.37
CA ILE A 173 -1.93 11.98 2.01
C ILE A 173 -0.78 12.91 1.63
N ASP A 174 0.47 12.45 1.76
CA ASP A 174 1.66 13.25 1.45
C ASP A 174 1.72 13.63 -0.04
N ALA A 175 1.16 12.77 -0.90
CA ALA A 175 1.06 12.95 -2.35
C ALA A 175 -0.23 13.68 -2.80
N ASP A 176 -1.00 14.29 -1.88
CA ASP A 176 -2.23 15.03 -2.17
C ASP A 176 -3.20 14.33 -3.15
N ALA A 177 -3.31 13.00 -3.05
CA ALA A 177 -4.05 12.17 -4.00
C ALA A 177 -5.49 12.64 -4.29
N HIS A 178 -6.16 13.25 -3.30
CA HIS A 178 -7.51 13.80 -3.44
C HIS A 178 -7.65 14.91 -4.49
N ARG A 179 -6.55 15.55 -4.90
CA ARG A 179 -6.55 16.65 -5.89
C ARG A 179 -6.28 16.20 -7.32
N ARG A 180 -5.71 15.00 -7.51
CA ARG A 180 -5.13 14.55 -8.80
C ARG A 180 -6.06 13.68 -9.63
N GLN A 181 -7.10 13.12 -9.02
CA GLN A 181 -8.03 12.21 -9.69
C GLN A 181 -8.88 12.96 -10.73
N GLY A 182 -8.99 12.43 -11.96
CA GLY A 182 -9.86 12.98 -13.00
C GLY A 182 -9.28 14.12 -13.84
N GLN A 183 -8.01 14.50 -13.65
CA GLN A 183 -7.41 15.66 -14.31
C GLN A 183 -6.62 15.36 -15.60
N ALA A 184 -6.49 14.08 -15.97
CA ALA A 184 -5.78 13.69 -17.18
C ALA A 184 -6.41 14.26 -18.46
N VAL A 185 -5.58 14.63 -19.43
CA VAL A 185 -6.04 15.07 -20.75
C VAL A 185 -6.42 13.82 -21.53
N SER A 186 -7.65 13.72 -22.01
CA SER A 186 -8.14 12.53 -22.70
C SER A 186 -9.14 12.88 -23.80
N ASN A 187 -9.41 11.91 -24.67
CA ASN A 187 -10.51 11.94 -25.64
C ASN A 187 -11.68 11.02 -25.22
N PHE A 188 -11.75 10.63 -23.94
CA PHE A 188 -12.67 9.60 -23.46
C PHE A 188 -14.15 9.96 -23.60
N GLU A 189 -14.52 11.22 -23.38
CA GLU A 189 -15.91 11.69 -23.54
C GLU A 189 -16.44 11.47 -24.98
N GLN A 190 -15.54 11.46 -25.96
CA GLN A 190 -15.90 11.31 -27.37
C GLN A 190 -15.91 9.84 -27.82
N LEU A 191 -15.08 9.00 -27.21
CA LEU A 191 -14.79 7.64 -27.69
C LEU A 191 -15.29 6.51 -26.81
N LEU A 192 -15.72 6.81 -25.57
CA LEU A 192 -16.33 5.85 -24.66
C LEU A 192 -17.77 6.29 -24.33
N PRO A 193 -18.75 5.37 -24.28
CA PRO A 193 -20.10 5.71 -23.86
C PRO A 193 -20.16 6.02 -22.36
N SER A 194 -21.01 6.94 -21.92
CA SER A 194 -21.34 7.07 -20.49
C SER A 194 -22.12 5.81 -20.04
N PRO A 195 -21.83 5.23 -18.85
CA PRO A 195 -21.02 5.76 -17.75
C PRO A 195 -19.51 5.42 -17.83
N GLN A 196 -19.06 4.75 -18.89
CA GLN A 196 -17.70 4.26 -19.00
C GLN A 196 -16.67 5.39 -19.23
N SER A 197 -17.02 6.42 -19.99
CA SER A 197 -16.21 7.63 -20.13
C SER A 197 -15.90 8.27 -18.77
N ASP A 198 -16.93 8.40 -17.94
CA ASP A 198 -16.85 9.05 -16.63
C ASP A 198 -15.98 8.22 -15.69
N LEU A 199 -16.14 6.88 -15.72
CA LEU A 199 -15.32 5.96 -14.95
C LEU A 199 -13.85 6.00 -15.41
N ALA A 200 -13.58 5.95 -16.71
CA ALA A 200 -12.22 6.00 -17.26
C ALA A 200 -11.52 7.32 -16.89
N GLN A 201 -12.23 8.44 -17.00
CA GLN A 201 -11.70 9.75 -16.60
C GLN A 201 -11.38 9.76 -15.10
N GLN A 202 -12.30 9.28 -14.25
CA GLN A 202 -12.09 9.23 -12.80
C GLN A 202 -10.99 8.23 -12.38
N THR A 203 -10.72 7.20 -13.16
CA THR A 203 -9.65 6.24 -12.84
C THR A 203 -8.26 6.87 -13.00
N LEU A 204 -8.07 7.76 -13.99
CA LEU A 204 -6.75 8.34 -14.25
C LEU A 204 -6.39 9.46 -13.28
N LYS A 205 -5.11 9.51 -12.91
CA LYS A 205 -4.51 10.58 -12.11
C LYS A 205 -3.59 11.46 -12.96
N ASP A 206 -3.44 12.70 -12.53
CA ASP A 206 -2.48 13.63 -13.13
C ASP A 206 -1.96 14.64 -12.07
N PRO A 207 -0.64 14.73 -11.84
CA PRO A 207 0.40 13.79 -12.27
C PRO A 207 0.30 12.46 -11.51
N TYR A 208 0.97 11.40 -11.97
CA TYR A 208 1.27 10.22 -11.15
C TYR A 208 2.58 10.43 -10.36
N ILE A 209 2.61 10.02 -9.11
CA ILE A 209 3.75 10.26 -8.21
C ILE A 209 4.50 8.95 -7.93
N PHE A 210 5.74 8.84 -8.43
CA PHE A 210 6.57 7.63 -8.36
C PHE A 210 7.79 7.79 -7.45
N ASP A 211 7.60 8.42 -6.29
CA ASP A 211 8.63 8.73 -5.29
C ASP A 211 9.37 7.52 -4.71
N PHE A 212 8.79 6.34 -4.89
CA PHE A 212 9.42 5.08 -4.52
C PHE A 212 10.56 4.66 -5.45
N LEU A 213 10.73 5.36 -6.58
CA LEU A 213 11.82 5.14 -7.51
C LEU A 213 13.01 6.01 -7.15
N THR A 214 14.08 5.38 -6.66
CA THR A 214 15.39 6.01 -6.56
C THR A 214 16.15 5.78 -7.88
N LEU A 215 15.93 6.66 -8.86
CA LEU A 215 16.67 6.66 -10.13
C LEU A 215 17.75 7.75 -10.09
N GLU A 216 18.99 7.37 -10.37
CA GLU A 216 20.08 8.33 -10.54
C GLU A 216 20.01 8.94 -11.95
N GLU A 217 20.20 10.25 -12.08
CA GLU A 217 20.27 10.87 -13.40
C GLU A 217 21.69 10.74 -13.99
N PRO A 218 21.82 10.45 -15.31
CA PRO A 218 20.74 10.26 -16.28
C PRO A 218 20.22 8.80 -16.35
N PHE A 219 18.90 8.62 -16.29
CA PHE A 219 18.25 7.31 -16.53
C PHE A 219 17.56 7.23 -17.89
N HIS A 220 17.36 6.04 -18.44
CA HIS A 220 16.59 5.79 -19.67
C HIS A 220 15.16 5.26 -19.37
N GLU A 221 14.25 5.31 -20.35
CA GLU A 221 12.88 4.78 -20.22
C GLU A 221 12.86 3.33 -19.71
N ARG A 222 13.81 2.51 -20.16
CA ARG A 222 13.96 1.12 -19.72
C ARG A 222 14.26 0.99 -18.22
N GLU A 223 15.01 1.94 -17.64
CA GLU A 223 15.31 1.97 -16.21
C GLU A 223 14.08 2.43 -15.40
N LEU A 224 13.32 3.39 -15.93
CA LEU A 224 12.03 3.80 -15.35
C LEU A 224 11.04 2.63 -15.32
N GLU A 225 10.86 1.94 -16.45
CA GLU A 225 10.03 0.75 -16.56
C GLU A 225 10.47 -0.34 -15.56
N THR A 226 11.77 -0.64 -15.53
CA THR A 226 12.33 -1.64 -14.61
C THR A 226 12.12 -1.27 -13.15
N GLY A 227 12.28 0.01 -12.81
CA GLY A 227 12.01 0.54 -11.48
C GLY A 227 10.54 0.38 -11.08
N LEU A 228 9.61 0.75 -11.97
CA LEU A 228 8.17 0.62 -11.73
C LEU A 228 7.78 -0.84 -11.49
N ILE A 229 8.31 -1.78 -12.28
CA ILE A 229 8.05 -3.21 -12.12
C ILE A 229 8.67 -3.77 -10.84
N ARG A 230 9.89 -3.36 -10.47
CA ARG A 230 10.51 -3.77 -9.20
C ARG A 230 9.64 -3.36 -8.00
N HIS A 231 8.89 -2.27 -8.13
CA HIS A 231 7.97 -1.76 -7.13
C HIS A 231 6.51 -1.85 -7.58
N LEU A 232 6.15 -2.95 -8.27
CA LEU A 232 4.82 -3.14 -8.87
C LEU A 232 3.68 -2.92 -7.88
N GLU A 233 3.83 -3.32 -6.61
CA GLU A 233 2.82 -3.06 -5.57
C GLU A 233 2.56 -1.55 -5.39
N LYS A 234 3.61 -0.74 -5.28
CA LYS A 234 3.50 0.72 -5.12
C LYS A 234 3.00 1.38 -6.40
N PHE A 235 3.42 0.87 -7.56
CA PHE A 235 2.93 1.34 -8.84
C PHE A 235 1.44 1.06 -9.03
N LEU A 236 0.96 -0.15 -8.72
CA LEU A 236 -0.46 -0.50 -8.75
C LEU A 236 -1.28 0.37 -7.80
N LEU A 237 -0.76 0.66 -6.60
CA LEU A 237 -1.41 1.57 -5.66
C LEU A 237 -1.52 3.00 -6.22
N GLU A 238 -0.50 3.44 -6.96
CA GLU A 238 -0.50 4.76 -7.59
C GLU A 238 -1.39 4.80 -8.84
N LEU A 239 -1.53 3.71 -9.59
CA LEU A 239 -2.52 3.59 -10.67
C LEU A 239 -3.97 3.58 -10.13
N GLY A 240 -4.22 2.89 -9.02
CA GLY A 240 -5.54 2.82 -8.37
C GLY A 240 -6.21 1.45 -8.47
N GLN A 241 -7.45 1.34 -7.95
CA GLN A 241 -8.19 0.09 -7.91
C GLN A 241 -8.52 -0.43 -9.32
N GLY A 242 -8.48 -1.76 -9.49
CA GLY A 242 -9.02 -2.43 -10.66
C GLY A 242 -7.97 -2.76 -11.72
N PHE A 243 -6.77 -2.19 -11.65
CA PHE A 243 -5.66 -2.56 -12.52
C PHE A 243 -5.10 -3.95 -12.14
N ALA A 244 -5.00 -4.81 -13.14
CA ALA A 244 -4.34 -6.11 -13.08
C ALA A 244 -3.17 -6.11 -14.07
N PHE A 245 -1.98 -6.44 -13.58
CA PHE A 245 -0.78 -6.50 -14.42
C PHE A 245 -0.83 -7.72 -15.34
N VAL A 246 -0.68 -7.50 -16.65
CA VAL A 246 -0.68 -8.57 -17.67
C VAL A 246 0.75 -8.88 -18.11
N GLY A 247 1.56 -7.85 -18.37
CA GLY A 247 2.95 -8.05 -18.77
C GLY A 247 3.71 -6.75 -18.98
N ARG A 248 5.03 -6.87 -19.12
CA ARG A 248 5.95 -5.79 -19.48
C ARG A 248 6.70 -6.18 -20.76
N GLN A 249 7.16 -5.19 -21.53
CA GLN A 249 7.76 -5.42 -22.85
C GLN A 249 6.98 -6.47 -23.64
N TYR A 250 5.65 -6.33 -23.62
CA TYR A 250 4.76 -7.35 -24.12
C TYR A 250 4.91 -7.40 -25.63
N ALA A 251 5.40 -8.52 -26.13
CA ALA A 251 5.66 -8.72 -27.55
C ALA A 251 4.33 -8.88 -28.30
N ILE A 252 4.17 -8.12 -29.37
CA ILE A 252 3.09 -8.22 -30.34
C ILE A 252 3.70 -8.26 -31.74
N SER A 253 3.26 -9.20 -32.56
CA SER A 253 3.73 -9.32 -33.95
C SER A 253 2.63 -8.86 -34.90
N VAL A 254 2.97 -8.00 -35.86
CA VAL A 254 2.05 -7.48 -36.86
C VAL A 254 2.71 -7.55 -38.23
N GLY A 255 2.20 -8.41 -39.10
CA GLY A 255 2.88 -8.73 -40.35
C GLY A 255 4.20 -9.44 -40.05
N ASP A 256 5.30 -8.90 -40.58
CA ASP A 256 6.65 -9.43 -40.41
C ASP A 256 7.47 -8.71 -39.32
N ASP A 257 6.88 -7.70 -38.66
CA ASP A 257 7.56 -6.88 -37.66
C ASP A 257 7.09 -7.19 -36.23
N ASP A 258 8.04 -7.19 -35.31
CA ASP A 258 7.79 -7.34 -33.87
C ASP A 258 7.81 -5.98 -33.16
N PHE A 259 6.77 -5.74 -32.37
CA PHE A 259 6.64 -4.54 -31.54
C PHE A 259 6.52 -4.94 -30.06
N TYR A 260 6.90 -4.00 -29.19
CA TYR A 260 6.94 -4.23 -27.75
C TYR A 260 6.20 -3.11 -27.03
N LEU A 261 5.16 -3.49 -26.27
CA LEU A 261 4.43 -2.58 -25.39
C LEU A 261 5.22 -2.44 -24.08
N ASP A 262 5.49 -1.21 -23.64
CA ASP A 262 6.25 -0.99 -22.39
C ASP A 262 5.56 -1.73 -21.22
N LEU A 263 4.27 -1.47 -21.02
CA LEU A 263 3.45 -2.13 -20.00
C LEU A 263 2.04 -2.41 -20.50
N LEU A 264 1.53 -3.61 -20.20
CA LEU A 264 0.17 -4.04 -20.49
C LEU A 264 -0.56 -4.39 -19.18
N PHE A 265 -1.74 -3.80 -19.01
CA PHE A 265 -2.64 -4.05 -17.89
C PHE A 265 -4.03 -4.43 -18.40
N TYR A 266 -4.85 -4.97 -17.51
CA TYR A 266 -6.30 -5.11 -17.69
C TYR A 266 -7.01 -4.40 -16.53
N HIS A 267 -8.08 -3.67 -16.83
CA HIS A 267 -8.88 -3.01 -15.80
C HIS A 267 -10.18 -3.78 -15.54
N LEU A 268 -10.30 -4.33 -14.33
CA LEU A 268 -11.37 -5.27 -13.96
C LEU A 268 -12.78 -4.67 -14.01
N GLN A 269 -12.95 -3.40 -13.64
CA GLN A 269 -14.28 -2.75 -13.65
C GLN A 269 -14.68 -2.23 -15.04
N LEU A 270 -13.76 -1.53 -15.72
CA LEU A 270 -13.94 -1.11 -17.12
C LEU A 270 -14.03 -2.29 -18.09
N ARG A 271 -13.52 -3.46 -17.71
CA ARG A 271 -13.37 -4.65 -18.56
C ARG A 271 -12.63 -4.35 -19.86
N ALA A 272 -11.53 -3.62 -19.77
CA ALA A 272 -10.72 -3.19 -20.91
C ALA A 272 -9.24 -3.48 -20.66
N PHE A 273 -8.50 -3.78 -21.71
CA PHE A 273 -7.04 -3.69 -21.65
C PHE A 273 -6.61 -2.23 -21.52
N VAL A 274 -5.51 -2.01 -20.82
CA VAL A 274 -4.87 -0.70 -20.69
C VAL A 274 -3.41 -0.81 -21.12
N VAL A 275 -3.08 -0.17 -22.25
CA VAL A 275 -1.70 -0.10 -22.76
C VAL A 275 -1.06 1.16 -22.20
N ILE A 276 0.05 1.01 -21.47
CA ILE A 276 0.76 2.15 -20.89
C ILE A 276 2.11 2.31 -21.61
N ASP A 277 2.32 3.48 -22.22
CA ASP A 277 3.58 3.86 -22.89
C ASP A 277 4.30 4.92 -22.02
N LEU A 278 5.52 4.59 -21.60
CA LEU A 278 6.33 5.42 -20.70
C LEU A 278 7.29 6.28 -21.53
N LYS A 279 7.40 7.56 -21.18
CA LYS A 279 8.25 8.51 -21.91
C LYS A 279 9.03 9.42 -20.97
N LYS A 280 10.35 9.45 -21.14
CA LYS A 280 11.17 10.47 -20.48
C LYS A 280 10.95 11.81 -21.20
N GLY A 281 10.95 12.91 -20.44
CA GLY A 281 10.83 14.25 -20.98
C GLY A 281 9.41 14.66 -21.38
N LYS A 282 9.34 15.62 -22.31
CA LYS A 282 8.09 16.25 -22.74
C LYS A 282 7.29 15.34 -23.67
N PHE A 283 5.98 15.34 -23.53
CA PHE A 283 5.04 14.76 -24.50
C PHE A 283 5.35 15.24 -25.93
N LYS A 284 5.30 14.30 -26.88
CA LYS A 284 5.39 14.56 -28.32
C LYS A 284 4.19 13.95 -29.05
N PRO A 285 3.66 14.59 -30.11
CA PRO A 285 2.51 14.08 -30.85
C PRO A 285 2.70 12.66 -31.42
N GLU A 286 3.92 12.28 -31.80
CA GLU A 286 4.25 10.94 -32.31
C GLU A 286 3.91 9.80 -31.33
N TYR A 287 3.90 10.08 -30.03
CA TYR A 287 3.55 9.10 -29.00
C TYR A 287 2.07 8.68 -29.10
N ALA A 288 1.19 9.62 -29.46
CA ALA A 288 -0.23 9.33 -29.62
C ALA A 288 -0.49 8.39 -30.81
N GLY A 289 0.24 8.59 -31.92
CA GLY A 289 0.17 7.70 -33.08
C GLY A 289 0.66 6.28 -32.76
N LYS A 290 1.81 6.16 -32.08
CA LYS A 290 2.37 4.88 -31.63
C LYS A 290 1.39 4.13 -30.72
N LEU A 291 0.83 4.81 -29.73
CA LEU A 291 -0.09 4.20 -28.78
C LEU A 291 -1.45 3.84 -29.41
N ASN A 292 -1.93 4.64 -30.36
CA ASN A 292 -3.12 4.30 -31.15
C ASN A 292 -2.91 3.00 -31.92
N PHE A 293 -1.76 2.83 -32.58
CA PHE A 293 -1.41 1.56 -33.22
C PHE A 293 -1.44 0.40 -32.23
N TYR A 294 -0.82 0.54 -31.07
CA TYR A 294 -0.83 -0.51 -30.04
C TYR A 294 -2.23 -0.88 -29.54
N CYS A 295 -3.10 0.10 -29.32
CA CYS A 295 -4.48 -0.17 -28.91
C CYS A 295 -5.25 -0.95 -29.98
N ASN A 296 -5.03 -0.67 -31.27
CA ASN A 296 -5.62 -1.46 -32.37
C ASN A 296 -5.15 -2.91 -32.32
N VAL A 297 -3.84 -3.14 -32.20
CA VAL A 297 -3.28 -4.49 -32.18
C VAL A 297 -3.80 -5.30 -30.98
N VAL A 298 -3.90 -4.69 -29.81
CA VAL A 298 -4.45 -5.34 -28.61
C VAL A 298 -5.94 -5.65 -28.77
N ASP A 299 -6.71 -4.73 -29.36
CA ASP A 299 -8.13 -4.94 -29.66
C ASP A 299 -8.38 -6.10 -30.63
N ASP A 300 -7.46 -6.34 -31.56
CA ASP A 300 -7.58 -7.39 -32.56
C ASP A 300 -7.04 -8.75 -32.08
N GLN A 301 -5.95 -8.76 -31.31
CA GLN A 301 -5.24 -9.98 -30.93
C GLN A 301 -5.60 -10.52 -29.54
N LEU A 302 -5.88 -9.64 -28.57
CA LEU A 302 -6.00 -10.02 -27.16
C LEU A 302 -7.42 -9.81 -26.60
N ARG A 303 -8.14 -8.81 -27.10
CA ARG A 303 -9.46 -8.44 -26.59
C ARG A 303 -10.49 -9.51 -26.90
N ASN A 304 -11.26 -9.94 -25.88
CA ASN A 304 -12.42 -10.78 -26.11
C ASN A 304 -13.61 -9.94 -26.62
N PRO A 305 -14.58 -10.54 -27.34
CA PRO A 305 -15.77 -9.82 -27.82
C PRO A 305 -16.60 -9.13 -26.72
N THR A 306 -16.46 -9.57 -25.47
CA THR A 306 -17.16 -8.98 -24.31
C THR A 306 -16.36 -7.91 -23.57
N ASP A 307 -15.10 -7.74 -23.93
CA ASP A 307 -14.26 -6.70 -23.36
C ASP A 307 -14.53 -5.37 -24.08
N GLN A 308 -14.39 -4.29 -23.34
CA GLN A 308 -14.53 -2.94 -23.86
C GLN A 308 -13.29 -2.53 -24.67
N PRO A 309 -13.39 -1.44 -25.48
CA PRO A 309 -12.24 -0.94 -26.25
C PRO A 309 -11.01 -0.71 -25.37
N THR A 310 -9.85 -1.13 -25.86
CA THR A 310 -8.57 -0.93 -25.19
C THR A 310 -8.30 0.55 -24.97
N ILE A 311 -7.81 0.89 -23.79
CA ILE A 311 -7.47 2.26 -23.39
C ILE A 311 -5.96 2.44 -23.46
N GLY A 312 -5.51 3.48 -24.15
CA GLY A 312 -4.12 3.92 -24.12
C GLY A 312 -3.87 4.91 -22.98
N LEU A 313 -2.75 4.77 -22.28
CA LEU A 313 -2.25 5.75 -21.32
C LEU A 313 -0.80 6.13 -21.63
N ILE A 314 -0.55 7.41 -21.92
CA ILE A 314 0.80 7.95 -22.08
C ILE A 314 1.22 8.58 -20.76
N LEU A 315 2.32 8.10 -20.19
CA LEU A 315 2.94 8.68 -18.99
C LEU A 315 4.25 9.36 -19.37
N CYS A 316 4.29 10.70 -19.28
CA CYS A 316 5.45 11.52 -19.62
C CYS A 316 5.91 12.39 -18.44
N GLN A 317 7.15 12.89 -18.41
CA GLN A 317 7.58 13.76 -17.29
C GLN A 317 6.84 15.10 -17.30
N THR A 318 6.59 15.65 -18.49
CA THR A 318 5.87 16.92 -18.66
C THR A 318 4.99 16.85 -19.90
N LYS A 319 3.87 17.57 -19.88
CA LYS A 319 2.99 17.69 -21.03
C LYS A 319 2.57 19.13 -21.25
N ASP A 320 2.38 19.47 -22.52
CA ASP A 320 1.66 20.67 -22.91
C ASP A 320 0.23 20.25 -23.24
N ARG A 321 -0.74 20.79 -22.50
CA ARG A 321 -2.15 20.39 -22.60
C ARG A 321 -2.71 20.67 -23.99
N VAL A 322 -2.41 21.83 -24.57
CA VAL A 322 -2.91 22.21 -25.90
C VAL A 322 -2.33 21.26 -26.94
N LEU A 323 -1.02 21.01 -26.89
CA LEU A 323 -0.37 20.07 -27.79
C LEU A 323 -0.94 18.65 -27.68
N ALA A 324 -1.20 18.18 -26.45
CA ALA A 324 -1.81 16.88 -26.21
C ALA A 324 -3.24 16.81 -26.78
N GLU A 325 -4.07 17.81 -26.53
CA GLU A 325 -5.43 17.88 -27.09
C GLU A 325 -5.41 17.87 -28.63
N TYR A 326 -4.50 18.62 -29.27
CA TYR A 326 -4.35 18.59 -30.73
C TYR A 326 -3.85 17.24 -31.25
N ALA A 327 -2.93 16.59 -30.55
CA ALA A 327 -2.40 15.28 -30.94
C ALA A 327 -3.45 14.17 -30.84
N LEU A 328 -4.41 14.29 -29.92
CA LEU A 328 -5.50 13.31 -29.74
C LEU A 328 -6.67 13.52 -30.70
N ARG A 329 -6.75 14.66 -31.40
CA ARG A 329 -7.83 14.92 -32.36
C ARG A 329 -7.70 14.01 -33.59
N GLY A 330 -8.79 13.34 -33.93
CA GLY A 330 -8.83 12.40 -35.06
C GLY A 330 -8.19 11.03 -34.75
N ILE A 331 -7.86 10.76 -33.49
CA ILE A 331 -7.52 9.41 -33.04
C ILE A 331 -8.81 8.73 -32.57
N ASP A 332 -9.11 7.56 -33.13
CA ASP A 332 -10.34 6.82 -32.87
C ASP A 332 -10.24 5.89 -31.65
N LYS A 333 -9.05 5.68 -31.08
CA LYS A 333 -8.86 4.92 -29.85
C LYS A 333 -8.91 5.78 -28.60
N PRO A 334 -9.50 5.30 -27.49
CA PRO A 334 -9.47 5.99 -26.21
C PRO A 334 -8.04 6.13 -25.70
N ILE A 335 -7.53 7.37 -25.61
CA ILE A 335 -6.18 7.64 -25.12
C ILE A 335 -6.21 8.76 -24.08
N GLY A 336 -5.56 8.50 -22.94
CA GLY A 336 -5.26 9.48 -21.90
C GLY A 336 -3.77 9.85 -21.87
N VAL A 337 -3.47 11.10 -21.56
CA VAL A 337 -2.11 11.62 -21.36
C VAL A 337 -1.99 12.21 -19.96
N SER A 338 -1.08 11.65 -19.17
CA SER A 338 -0.74 12.13 -17.82
C SER A 338 0.75 12.41 -17.68
N SER A 339 1.07 13.39 -16.85
CA SER A 339 2.44 13.60 -16.40
C SER A 339 2.78 12.67 -15.22
N TYR A 340 4.07 12.42 -14.97
CA TYR A 340 4.54 11.78 -13.76
C TYR A 340 5.68 12.57 -13.10
N GLU A 341 5.76 12.45 -11.78
CA GLU A 341 6.81 13.03 -10.95
C GLU A 341 7.65 11.91 -10.31
N LEU A 342 8.97 12.13 -10.27
CA LEU A 342 9.92 11.29 -9.56
C LEU A 342 10.53 12.11 -8.44
N THR A 343 10.63 11.52 -7.25
CA THR A 343 11.47 12.11 -6.20
C THR A 343 12.91 12.06 -6.66
N ARG A 344 13.48 13.25 -6.90
CA ARG A 344 14.93 13.40 -7.07
C ARG A 344 15.59 13.03 -5.75
N ALA A 345 16.68 12.27 -5.82
CA ALA A 345 17.50 11.91 -4.66
C ALA A 345 17.60 13.07 -3.67
N LEU A 346 17.56 12.72 -2.38
CA LEU A 346 17.69 13.58 -1.18
C LEU A 346 18.18 15.00 -1.52
N PRO A 347 17.42 16.06 -1.17
CA PRO A 347 17.83 17.44 -1.42
C PRO A 347 19.32 17.64 -1.16
N ALA A 348 20.03 18.41 -1.98
CA ALA A 348 21.48 18.62 -1.80
C ALA A 348 21.85 19.12 -0.38
N SER A 349 20.90 19.71 0.34
CA SER A 349 21.00 20.08 1.76
C SER A 349 21.01 18.92 2.77
N LEU A 350 20.59 17.71 2.38
CA LEU A 350 20.64 16.49 3.20
C LEU A 350 21.90 15.65 2.94
N LYS A 351 22.61 15.84 1.81
CA LYS A 351 23.94 15.21 1.61
C LYS A 351 24.94 15.67 2.66
N SER A 352 24.83 16.91 3.16
CA SER A 352 25.70 17.45 4.21
C SER A 352 25.30 17.04 5.63
N ALA A 353 24.17 16.36 5.81
CA ALA A 353 23.65 15.94 7.11
C ALA A 353 23.67 14.41 7.30
N LEU A 354 24.12 13.67 6.29
CA LEU A 354 24.34 12.23 6.37
C LEU A 354 25.80 11.98 6.71
N PRO A 355 26.10 11.10 7.69
CA PRO A 355 27.47 10.77 8.02
C PRO A 355 28.18 10.17 6.80
N THR A 356 29.46 10.49 6.62
CA THR A 356 30.25 9.95 5.49
C THR A 356 30.44 8.44 5.64
N VAL A 357 30.85 7.77 4.55
CA VAL A 357 31.17 6.33 4.59
C VAL A 357 32.24 6.05 5.66
N GLU A 358 33.22 6.94 5.81
CA GLU A 358 34.23 6.82 6.87
C GLU A 358 33.65 6.98 8.29
N GLU A 359 32.65 7.85 8.49
CA GLU A 359 31.99 8.05 9.78
C GLU A 359 31.09 6.85 10.16
N ILE A 360 30.45 6.23 9.17
CA ILE A 360 29.66 5.01 9.34
C ILE A 360 30.58 3.81 9.66
N GLU A 361 31.71 3.70 8.98
CA GLU A 361 32.71 2.66 9.25
C GLU A 361 33.36 2.83 10.64
N ALA A 362 33.60 4.06 11.08
CA ALA A 362 34.12 4.34 12.42
C ALA A 362 33.11 4.00 13.54
N GLU A 363 31.82 4.28 13.36
CA GLU A 363 30.78 3.86 14.32
C GLU A 363 30.55 2.34 14.32
N LEU A 364 30.62 1.67 13.16
CA LEU A 364 30.51 0.21 13.07
C LEU A 364 31.72 -0.51 13.69
N ALA A 365 32.92 0.04 13.53
CA ALA A 365 34.13 -0.46 14.19
C ALA A 365 34.09 -0.27 15.72
N ALA A 366 33.36 0.73 16.22
CA ALA A 366 33.16 0.95 17.65
C ALA A 366 32.14 -0.03 18.28
N VAL A 367 31.44 -0.83 17.46
CA VAL A 367 30.39 -1.79 17.89
C VAL A 367 30.83 -3.25 17.69
N GLU A 368 32.13 -3.54 17.56
CA GLU A 368 32.59 -4.94 17.72
C GLU A 368 32.29 -5.42 19.16
N PRO A 369 31.52 -6.50 19.35
CA PRO A 369 31.27 -7.05 20.66
C PRO A 369 32.58 -7.64 21.22
N ALA A 370 32.86 -7.37 22.50
CA ALA A 370 33.88 -8.09 23.25
C ALA A 370 33.65 -9.60 23.06
N ALA A 371 34.58 -10.27 22.38
CA ALA A 371 34.53 -11.70 22.20
C ALA A 371 34.52 -12.37 23.58
N ASP A 372 33.49 -13.19 23.82
CA ASP A 372 33.42 -14.11 24.95
C ASP A 372 34.73 -14.93 25.03
N GLU A 373 35.46 -14.81 26.13
CA GLU A 373 36.52 -15.75 26.46
C GLU A 373 35.88 -17.13 26.72
N PRO A 374 36.37 -18.23 26.12
CA PRO A 374 35.86 -19.55 26.43
C PRO A 374 36.29 -19.96 27.85
N GLU A 375 35.30 -20.23 28.70
CA GLU A 375 35.43 -20.86 30.01
C GLU A 375 36.24 -22.18 29.90
N VAL A 376 37.44 -22.18 30.49
CA VAL A 376 38.28 -23.39 30.60
C VAL A 376 37.74 -24.27 31.73
N LEU A 377 37.22 -25.43 31.36
CA LEU A 377 36.88 -26.53 32.27
C LEU A 377 38.09 -26.93 33.12
N GLU A 378 37.99 -26.72 34.45
CA GLU A 378 38.93 -27.26 35.43
C GLU A 378 38.81 -28.80 35.50
N ASP A 379 39.84 -29.50 35.01
CA ASP A 379 40.06 -30.91 35.35
C ASP A 379 40.90 -31.03 36.63
N ARG A 380 40.39 -31.79 37.59
CA ARG A 380 40.98 -32.03 38.92
C ARG A 380 41.84 -33.29 38.88
N SER A 381 43.14 -33.18 39.22
CA SER A 381 43.96 -34.06 40.10
C SER A 381 45.48 -34.08 39.71
N PRO A 382 46.42 -34.64 40.51
CA PRO A 382 47.06 -34.03 41.68
C PRO A 382 48.60 -33.84 41.57
N LYS A 383 49.16 -32.95 42.42
CA LYS A 383 50.61 -32.60 42.54
C LYS A 383 51.55 -33.77 42.89
N LYS A 384 52.78 -33.78 42.34
CA LYS A 384 54.04 -34.30 42.96
C LYS A 384 55.32 -33.94 42.14
N PRO A 385 56.56 -34.10 42.66
CA PRO A 385 57.38 -32.97 43.12
C PRO A 385 58.73 -32.74 42.40
N ILE A 386 59.38 -31.64 42.80
CA ILE A 386 60.67 -31.07 42.39
C ILE A 386 61.87 -32.03 42.52
N ARG A 387 62.79 -32.03 41.53
CA ARG A 387 64.24 -32.28 41.76
C ARG A 387 65.15 -31.62 40.72
N LYS A 388 66.20 -30.95 41.24
CA LYS A 388 67.24 -30.16 40.57
C LYS A 388 68.15 -30.97 39.64
N LYS A 389 68.70 -30.35 38.58
CA LYS A 389 70.08 -30.58 38.10
C LYS A 389 70.68 -29.35 37.39
N ARG A 390 71.96 -29.12 37.70
CA ARG A 390 72.88 -28.04 37.27
C ARG A 390 73.42 -28.29 35.84
N LYS A 391 73.79 -27.23 35.09
CA LYS A 391 75.17 -26.73 34.80
C LYS A 391 75.20 -25.89 33.50
N SER A 392 75.95 -24.78 33.57
CA SER A 392 76.37 -23.79 32.55
C SER A 392 77.30 -24.39 31.45
N PRO A 393 77.96 -23.60 30.56
CA PRO A 393 77.73 -22.24 30.02
C PRO A 393 77.93 -22.14 28.48
N ARG A 394 77.61 -21.00 27.84
CA ARG A 394 78.37 -20.42 26.70
C ARG A 394 77.86 -19.02 26.31
N SER A 395 78.75 -18.04 26.43
CA SER A 395 78.83 -16.81 25.62
C SER A 395 79.93 -17.03 24.54
N PRO A 396 80.32 -16.06 23.70
CA PRO A 396 79.62 -14.90 23.08
C PRO A 396 79.77 -14.93 21.53
N GLU A 397 79.11 -14.04 20.78
CA GLU A 397 79.80 -13.26 19.73
C GLU A 397 78.95 -12.08 19.24
N GLU A 398 79.61 -10.93 19.19
CA GLU A 398 79.18 -9.62 18.72
C GLU A 398 79.45 -9.48 17.22
N ALA A 399 78.57 -8.79 16.50
CA ALA A 399 78.89 -7.77 15.47
C ALA A 399 77.58 -7.24 14.87
#